data_AF-A0A7S1W0G5-F1
#
_entry.id   AF-A0A7S1W0G5-F1
#
_cell.length_a   1.000
_cell.length_b   1.000
_cell.length_c   1.000
_cell.angle_alpha   90.00
_cell.angle_beta   90.00
_cell.angle_gamma   90.00
#
_symmetry.space_group_name_H-M   'P 1'
#
loop_
_entity.id
_entity.type
_entity.pdbx_description
1 polymer ?
#
loop_
_entity_poly.entity_id
_entity_poly.type
_entity_poly.pdbx_seq_one_letter_code
_entity_poly.pdbx_strand_id
1 'polypeptide(L)'
;AAARFLLAKMRAAEGRPRLGGVFPTGNAAMSLLVQAVSREGFILGDFFVHDTSPCRFDESITLKEDYDFTCSHLAKHGSVLRCNRLIVHVAHERNSGGAVSIRDKKGKKERENIKILMRKWPGVFRPHGTRGNEQVLMRWKRRTA
;
A
#
# COMPACT_ATOMS: atom_id res chain seq x y z
N ALA A 1 -14.04 15.70 -1.73
CA ALA A 1 -15.02 14.86 -0.99
C ALA A 1 -14.41 13.54 -0.47
N ALA A 2 -13.77 12.72 -1.32
CA ALA A 2 -13.26 11.40 -0.95
C ALA A 2 -12.28 11.39 0.24
N ALA A 3 -11.31 12.31 0.28
CA ALA A 3 -10.34 12.39 1.39
C ALA A 3 -11.00 12.65 2.76
N ARG A 4 -11.95 13.59 2.80
CA ARG A 4 -12.73 13.90 4.03
C ARG A 4 -13.59 12.70 4.46
N PHE A 5 -14.20 12.00 3.50
CA PHE A 5 -14.96 10.78 3.78
C PHE A 5 -14.07 9.68 4.37
N LEU A 6 -12.90 9.43 3.78
CA LEU A 6 -11.94 8.45 4.30
C LEU A 6 -11.45 8.81 5.70
N LEU A 7 -11.09 10.08 5.93
CA LEU A 7 -10.67 10.56 7.24
C LEU A 7 -11.76 10.35 8.31
N ALA A 8 -13.01 10.71 8.00
CA ALA A 8 -14.14 10.49 8.89
C ALA A 8 -14.34 8.99 9.19
N LYS A 9 -14.28 8.15 8.16
CA LYS A 9 -14.41 6.69 8.28
C LYS A 9 -13.28 6.07 9.10
N MET A 10 -12.05 6.57 8.96
CA MET A 10 -10.90 6.16 9.77
C MET A 10 -11.10 6.51 11.24
N ARG A 11 -11.57 7.73 11.53
CA ARG A 11 -11.77 8.19 12.92
C ARG A 11 -12.96 7.53 13.62
N ALA A 12 -13.99 7.16 12.87
CA ALA A 12 -15.17 6.46 13.37
C ALA A 12 -14.97 4.94 13.53
N ALA A 13 -13.90 4.39 12.95
CA ALA A 13 -13.62 2.97 13.04
C ALA A 13 -12.98 2.56 14.38
N GLU A 14 -13.31 1.34 14.82
CA GLU A 14 -12.54 0.65 15.87
C GLU A 14 -11.05 0.58 15.49
N GLY A 15 -10.17 0.75 16.49
CA GLY A 15 -8.72 0.85 16.31
C GLY A 15 -8.23 2.19 15.74
N ARG A 16 -9.14 3.05 15.25
CA ARG A 16 -8.86 4.42 14.76
C ARG A 16 -7.60 4.48 13.86
N PRO A 17 -7.56 3.72 12.76
CA PRO A 17 -6.40 3.64 11.88
C PRO A 17 -5.93 5.02 11.40
N ARG A 18 -4.62 5.19 11.26
CA ARG A 18 -4.00 6.47 10.87
C ARG A 18 -3.59 6.54 9.40
N LEU A 19 -3.78 5.45 8.66
CA LEU A 19 -3.62 5.39 7.23
C LEU A 19 -4.88 4.80 6.60
N GLY A 20 -5.40 5.47 5.58
CA GLY A 20 -6.53 4.99 4.80
C GLY A 20 -6.33 5.18 3.31
N GLY A 21 -7.04 4.40 2.52
CA GLY A 21 -6.91 4.44 1.07
C GLY A 21 -8.08 3.79 0.35
N VAL A 22 -7.88 3.60 -0.95
CA VAL A 22 -8.90 3.15 -1.91
C VAL A 22 -8.54 1.79 -2.49
N PHE A 23 -9.41 1.22 -3.31
CA PHE A 23 -9.11 -0.03 -4.00
C PHE A 23 -7.87 0.16 -4.91
N PRO A 24 -6.89 -0.76 -4.88
CA PRO A 24 -5.58 -0.53 -5.50
C PRO A 24 -5.58 -0.75 -7.02
N THR A 25 -6.72 -1.03 -7.64
CA THR A 25 -6.84 -1.17 -9.08
C THR A 25 -8.06 -0.41 -9.59
N GLY A 26 -8.03 0.00 -10.86
CA GLY A 26 -9.18 0.60 -11.53
C GLY A 26 -10.29 -0.40 -11.89
N ASN A 27 -10.19 -1.67 -11.48
CA ASN A 27 -11.16 -2.69 -11.86
C ASN A 27 -12.33 -2.75 -10.85
N ALA A 28 -13.45 -2.13 -11.23
CA ALA A 28 -14.65 -2.09 -10.39
C ALA A 28 -15.22 -3.47 -10.06
N ALA A 29 -15.20 -4.42 -11.00
CA ALA A 29 -15.69 -5.78 -10.75
C ALA A 29 -14.88 -6.46 -9.63
N MET A 30 -13.55 -6.37 -9.66
CA MET A 30 -12.70 -6.92 -8.59
C MET A 30 -12.96 -6.27 -7.23
N SER A 31 -13.34 -4.99 -7.22
CA SER A 31 -13.69 -4.25 -6.00
C SER A 31 -14.95 -4.80 -5.31
N LEU A 32 -15.86 -5.40 -6.09
CA LEU A 32 -17.09 -6.01 -5.62
C LEU A 32 -16.88 -7.43 -5.07
N LEU A 33 -15.82 -8.12 -5.50
CA LEU A 33 -15.45 -9.48 -5.07
C LEU A 33 -14.82 -9.54 -3.67
N VAL A 34 -14.47 -8.38 -3.10
CA VAL A 34 -13.86 -8.27 -1.77
C VAL A 34 -14.79 -7.55 -0.80
N GLN A 35 -14.53 -7.72 0.49
CA GLN A 35 -15.21 -6.98 1.54
C GLN A 35 -15.13 -5.47 1.29
N ALA A 36 -16.19 -4.73 1.63
CA ALA A 36 -16.24 -3.27 1.37
C ALA A 36 -15.12 -2.49 2.07
N VAL A 37 -14.59 -3.03 3.18
CA VAL A 37 -13.47 -2.46 3.95
C VAL A 37 -12.44 -3.54 4.24
N SER A 38 -11.16 -3.20 4.17
CA SER A 38 -10.06 -4.03 4.67
C SER A 38 -9.26 -3.28 5.73
N ARG A 39 -8.80 -4.01 6.76
CA ARG A 39 -8.04 -3.48 7.90
C ARG A 39 -6.55 -3.78 7.88
N GLU A 40 -6.14 -4.70 7.01
CA GLU A 40 -4.78 -5.21 6.92
C GLU A 40 -4.25 -5.22 5.47
N GLY A 41 -5.03 -4.65 4.55
CA GLY A 41 -4.71 -4.60 3.13
C GLY A 41 -3.72 -3.50 2.76
N PHE A 42 -2.94 -3.75 1.72
CA PHE A 42 -2.05 -2.77 1.10
C PHE A 42 -2.76 -1.45 0.73
N ILE A 43 -2.18 -0.30 1.10
CA ILE A 43 -2.63 1.04 0.72
C ILE A 43 -1.69 1.58 -0.37
N LEU A 44 -2.23 1.76 -1.57
CA LEU A 44 -1.47 2.22 -2.74
C LEU A 44 -1.15 3.72 -2.66
N GLY A 45 0.07 4.09 -3.08
CA GLY A 45 0.57 5.48 -3.02
C GLY A 45 -0.17 6.49 -3.89
N ASP A 46 -0.93 6.05 -4.90
CA ASP A 46 -1.67 6.91 -5.83
C ASP A 46 -2.68 7.83 -5.13
N PHE A 47 -3.34 7.31 -4.09
CA PHE A 47 -4.25 8.08 -3.28
C PHE A 47 -4.45 7.44 -1.90
N PHE A 48 -4.00 8.15 -0.87
CA PHE A 48 -4.21 7.77 0.52
C PHE A 48 -4.48 9.00 1.39
N VAL A 49 -5.01 8.75 2.58
CA VAL A 49 -5.21 9.74 3.64
C VAL A 49 -4.38 9.30 4.83
N HIS A 50 -3.53 10.21 5.30
CA HIS A 50 -2.70 10.06 6.48
C HIS A 50 -3.22 11.01 7.56
N ASP A 51 -3.67 10.45 8.69
CA ASP A 51 -4.00 11.20 9.90
C ASP A 51 -2.75 11.32 10.79
N THR A 52 -2.83 12.04 11.91
CA THR A 52 -1.68 12.24 12.80
C THR A 52 -1.04 10.91 13.24
N SER A 53 0.20 10.67 12.79
CA SER A 53 0.96 9.45 13.03
C SER A 53 2.48 9.73 12.98
N PRO A 54 3.30 8.98 13.75
CA PRO A 54 4.76 9.12 13.71
C PRO A 54 5.41 8.40 12.52
N CYS A 55 4.68 7.57 11.78
CA CYS A 55 5.24 6.84 10.63
C CYS A 55 5.71 7.83 9.54
N ARG A 56 6.87 7.55 8.92
CA ARG A 56 7.46 8.33 7.83
C ARG A 56 7.90 7.38 6.72
N PHE A 57 8.14 7.92 5.53
CA PHE A 57 8.76 7.16 4.46
C PHE A 57 10.21 6.84 4.82
N ASP A 58 10.64 5.63 4.48
CA ASP A 58 12.03 5.23 4.56
C ASP A 58 12.75 5.67 3.28
N GLU A 59 13.65 6.65 3.41
CA GLU A 59 14.36 7.23 2.27
C GLU A 59 15.30 6.24 1.56
N SER A 60 15.60 5.09 2.18
CA SER A 60 16.34 4.02 1.50
C SER A 60 15.48 3.23 0.49
N ILE A 61 14.15 3.36 0.56
CA ILE A 61 13.18 2.71 -0.32
C ILE A 61 12.72 3.70 -1.38
N THR A 62 13.34 3.60 -2.55
CA THR A 62 13.13 4.49 -3.71
C THR A 62 11.97 4.06 -4.62
N LEU A 63 11.52 2.81 -4.50
CA LEU A 63 10.35 2.24 -5.16
C LEU A 63 9.66 1.34 -4.14
N LYS A 64 8.32 1.26 -4.14
CA LYS A 64 7.55 0.45 -3.18
C LYS A 64 7.49 1.03 -1.76
N GLU A 65 7.69 2.33 -1.64
CA GLU A 65 7.57 3.12 -0.41
C GLU A 65 6.18 3.00 0.23
N ASP A 66 5.14 2.85 -0.57
CA ASP A 66 3.75 2.67 -0.13
C ASP A 66 3.53 1.33 0.59
N TYR A 67 4.20 0.26 0.16
CA TYR A 67 4.20 -1.01 0.86
C TYR A 67 4.86 -0.89 2.24
N ASP A 68 6.02 -0.23 2.31
CA ASP A 68 6.71 0.02 3.58
C ASP A 68 5.88 0.90 4.52
N PHE A 69 5.27 1.95 3.98
CA PHE A 69 4.46 2.89 4.74
C PHE A 69 3.19 2.24 5.27
N THR A 70 2.58 1.33 4.48
CA THR A 70 1.46 0.49 4.93
C THR A 70 1.91 -0.42 6.07
N CYS A 71 3.02 -1.15 5.91
CA CYS A 71 3.54 -2.05 6.94
C CYS A 71 3.89 -1.30 8.24
N SER A 72 4.50 -0.11 8.12
CA SER A 72 4.81 0.76 9.25
C SER A 72 3.55 1.13 10.06
N HIS A 73 2.44 1.43 9.37
CA HIS A 73 1.18 1.72 10.03
C HIS A 73 0.54 0.49 10.68
N LEU A 74 0.59 -0.65 10.00
CA LEU A 74 0.08 -1.90 10.56
C LEU A 74 0.87 -2.34 11.79
N ALA A 75 2.20 -2.18 11.78
CA ALA A 75 3.06 -2.46 12.92
C ALA A 75 2.80 -1.49 14.08
N LYS A 76 2.66 -0.19 13.80
CA LYS A 76 2.54 0.84 14.84
C LYS A 76 1.14 0.93 15.46
N HIS A 77 0.10 0.81 14.62
CA HIS A 77 -1.29 1.10 15.00
C HIS A 77 -2.19 -0.15 14.94
N GLY A 78 -1.67 -1.30 14.49
CA GLY A 78 -2.42 -2.55 14.40
C GLY A 78 -3.46 -2.60 13.28
N SER A 79 -3.69 -1.50 12.54
CA SER A 79 -4.68 -1.44 11.47
C SER A 79 -4.45 -0.30 10.48
N VAL A 80 -4.96 -0.49 9.26
CA VAL A 80 -5.21 0.54 8.25
C VAL A 80 -6.69 0.52 7.85
N LEU A 81 -7.11 1.40 6.94
CA LEU A 81 -8.47 1.38 6.39
C LEU A 81 -8.46 1.51 4.87
N ARG A 82 -8.65 0.39 4.15
CA ARG A 82 -8.89 0.43 2.72
C ARG A 82 -10.38 0.38 2.42
N CYS A 83 -10.91 1.42 1.77
CA CYS A 83 -12.28 1.42 1.29
C CYS A 83 -12.32 0.85 -0.13
N ASN A 84 -12.66 -0.44 -0.24
CA ASN A 84 -12.62 -1.15 -1.51
C ASN A 84 -13.75 -0.72 -2.47
N ARG A 85 -14.71 0.11 -2.04
CA ARG A 85 -15.77 0.67 -2.89
C ARG A 85 -15.48 2.09 -3.38
N LEU A 86 -14.30 2.60 -3.07
CA LEU A 86 -13.76 3.80 -3.69
C LEU A 86 -12.65 3.37 -4.64
N ILE A 87 -12.71 3.87 -5.87
CA ILE A 87 -11.79 3.53 -6.94
C ILE A 87 -11.28 4.83 -7.52
N VAL A 88 -10.00 4.86 -7.85
CA VAL A 88 -9.38 5.99 -8.55
C VAL A 88 -8.76 5.45 -9.83
N HIS A 89 -9.01 6.14 -10.94
CA HIS A 89 -8.37 5.86 -12.22
C HIS A 89 -7.19 6.82 -12.40
N VAL A 90 -5.98 6.27 -12.40
CA VAL A 90 -4.74 7.03 -12.61
C VAL A 90 -3.79 6.28 -13.54
N ALA A 91 -2.95 7.03 -14.23
CA ALA A 91 -1.88 6.51 -15.07
C ALA A 91 -0.61 6.18 -14.24
N HIS A 92 -0.73 5.24 -13.29
CA HIS A 92 0.31 4.89 -12.30
C HIS A 92 1.67 4.49 -12.89
N GLU A 93 1.70 3.84 -14.06
CA GLU A 93 2.93 3.26 -14.62
C GLU A 93 3.47 3.98 -15.86
N ARG A 94 2.72 4.93 -16.42
CA ARG A 94 3.03 5.55 -17.72
C ARG A 94 3.29 7.05 -17.64
N ASN A 95 3.06 7.67 -16.48
CA ASN A 95 3.33 9.08 -16.29
C ASN A 95 4.83 9.38 -16.39
N SER A 96 5.18 10.49 -17.04
CA SER A 96 6.56 10.96 -17.08
C SER A 96 7.01 11.51 -15.73
N GLY A 97 8.22 11.15 -15.29
CA GLY A 97 8.81 11.61 -14.02
C GLY A 97 8.52 10.69 -12.83
N GLY A 98 8.83 11.16 -11.61
CA GLY A 98 8.59 10.43 -10.37
C GLY A 98 9.15 9.00 -10.35
N ALA A 99 8.39 8.05 -9.80
CA ALA A 99 8.78 6.64 -9.75
C ALA A 99 9.10 6.03 -11.12
N VAL A 100 8.44 6.48 -12.19
CA VAL A 100 8.70 5.99 -13.56
C VAL A 100 10.11 6.35 -14.03
N SER A 101 10.63 7.51 -13.63
CA SER A 101 12.01 7.92 -13.96
C SER A 101 13.10 7.12 -13.21
N ILE A 102 12.74 6.55 -12.05
CA ILE A 102 13.63 5.74 -11.21
C ILE A 102 13.66 4.28 -11.68
N ARG A 103 12.57 3.81 -12.33
CA ARG A 103 12.48 2.46 -12.87
C ARG A 103 13.47 2.27 -14.02
N ASP A 104 14.34 1.27 -13.88
CA ASP A 104 15.14 0.81 -15.01
C ASP A 104 14.38 -0.22 -15.85
N LYS A 105 14.63 -0.22 -17.16
CA LYS A 105 13.99 -1.14 -18.12
C LYS A 105 14.25 -2.62 -17.82
N LYS A 106 15.26 -2.94 -17.00
CA LYS A 106 15.65 -4.30 -16.64
C LYS A 106 15.10 -4.70 -15.25
N GLY A 107 14.31 -3.87 -14.58
CA GLY A 107 13.72 -4.06 -13.26
C GLY A 107 14.72 -4.25 -12.10
N LYS A 108 15.99 -3.84 -12.25
CA LYS A 108 17.02 -3.99 -11.21
C LYS A 108 16.63 -3.24 -9.94
N LYS A 109 16.15 -2.01 -10.07
CA LYS A 109 15.75 -1.14 -8.96
C LYS A 109 14.51 -1.67 -8.25
N GLU A 110 13.54 -2.22 -8.98
CA GLU A 110 12.37 -2.89 -8.38
C GLU A 110 12.82 -4.08 -7.52
N ARG A 111 13.72 -4.92 -8.04
CA ARG A 111 14.27 -6.07 -7.30
C ARG A 111 15.09 -5.66 -6.07
N GLU A 112 15.86 -4.58 -6.15
CA GLU A 112 16.61 -4.02 -5.01
C GLU A 112 15.67 -3.59 -3.89
N ASN A 113 14.63 -2.81 -4.21
CA ASN A 113 13.66 -2.36 -3.20
C ASN A 113 12.85 -3.53 -2.63
N ILE A 114 12.49 -4.52 -3.44
CA ILE A 114 11.83 -5.75 -2.95
C ILE A 114 12.72 -6.49 -1.94
N LYS A 115 14.05 -6.55 -2.15
CA LYS A 115 14.98 -7.15 -1.18
C LYS A 115 15.01 -6.36 0.13
N ILE A 116 15.00 -5.03 0.07
CA ILE A 116 14.93 -4.17 1.27
C ILE A 116 13.62 -4.44 2.02
N LEU A 117 12.48 -4.44 1.33
CA LEU A 117 11.16 -4.73 1.91
C LEU A 117 11.11 -6.11 2.58
N MET A 118 11.59 -7.15 1.90
CA MET A 118 11.60 -8.51 2.45
C MET A 118 12.49 -8.66 3.68
N ARG A 119 13.62 -7.92 3.72
CA ARG A 119 14.51 -7.88 4.88
C ARG A 119 13.87 -7.14 6.06
N LYS A 120 13.25 -5.98 5.78
CA LYS A 120 12.62 -5.13 6.80
C LYS A 120 11.34 -5.74 7.37
N TRP A 121 10.59 -6.46 6.52
CA TRP A 121 9.32 -7.09 6.88
C TRP A 121 9.33 -8.60 6.55
N PRO A 122 10.09 -9.42 7.31
CA PRO A 122 10.19 -10.85 7.06
C PRO A 122 8.82 -11.55 7.05
N GLY A 123 8.54 -12.30 5.99
CA GLY A 123 7.30 -13.09 5.85
C GLY A 123 6.06 -12.32 5.39
N VAL A 124 6.13 -10.99 5.23
CA VAL A 124 4.99 -10.17 4.77
C VAL A 124 4.85 -10.18 3.24
N PHE A 125 5.96 -10.28 2.53
CA PHE A 125 6.01 -10.19 1.08
C PHE A 125 6.36 -11.52 0.42
N ARG A 126 5.73 -11.79 -0.72
CA ARG A 126 6.11 -12.87 -1.63
C ARG A 126 6.12 -12.37 -3.08
N PRO A 127 6.96 -12.92 -3.97
CA PRO A 127 6.93 -12.56 -5.39
C PRO A 127 5.55 -12.80 -6.01
N HIS A 128 5.18 -12.00 -7.00
CA HIS A 128 3.92 -12.16 -7.71
C HIS A 128 4.00 -13.31 -8.72
N GLY A 129 3.16 -14.35 -8.57
CA GLY A 129 3.26 -15.57 -9.38
C GLY A 129 3.17 -15.36 -10.90
N THR A 130 2.34 -14.42 -11.36
CA THR A 130 2.15 -14.14 -12.80
C THR A 130 2.83 -12.86 -13.30
N ARG A 131 3.41 -12.04 -12.42
CA ARG A 131 3.99 -10.73 -12.77
C ARG A 131 5.49 -10.65 -12.47
N GLY A 132 6.12 -11.81 -12.34
CA GLY A 132 7.55 -11.94 -12.15
C GLY A 132 8.06 -11.43 -10.80
N ASN A 133 9.36 -11.15 -10.76
CA ASN A 133 10.12 -10.77 -9.56
C ASN A 133 10.20 -9.24 -9.34
N GLU A 134 9.44 -8.45 -10.08
CA GLU A 134 9.38 -6.98 -10.00
C GLU A 134 8.11 -6.49 -9.26
N GLN A 135 7.21 -7.42 -8.92
CA GLN A 135 6.02 -7.17 -8.12
C GLN A 135 5.93 -8.13 -6.95
N VAL A 136 5.31 -7.67 -5.87
CA VAL A 136 5.11 -8.45 -4.66
C VAL A 136 3.63 -8.49 -4.28
N LEU A 137 3.23 -9.59 -3.67
CA LEU A 137 1.99 -9.71 -2.94
C LEU A 137 2.28 -9.47 -1.46
N MET A 138 1.62 -8.45 -0.90
CA MET A 138 1.62 -8.19 0.53
C MET A 138 0.55 -9.04 1.21
N ARG A 139 0.94 -9.78 2.24
CA ARG A 139 0.03 -10.45 3.16
C ARG A 139 0.48 -10.14 4.58
N TRP A 140 -0.24 -9.23 5.23
CA TRP A 140 -0.01 -9.00 6.63
C TRP A 140 -0.44 -10.23 7.42
N LYS A 141 0.48 -10.79 8.20
CA LYS A 141 0.17 -11.74 9.26
C LYS A 141 0.57 -11.04 10.54
N ARG A 142 -0.33 -10.95 11.52
CA ARG A 142 0.04 -10.46 12.85
C ARG A 142 1.25 -11.26 13.30
N ARG A 143 2.36 -10.57 13.56
CA ARG A 143 3.49 -11.17 14.26
C ARG A 143 2.95 -11.47 15.66
N THR A 144 2.70 -12.74 15.96
CA THR A 144 2.65 -13.16 17.37
C THR A 144 3.98 -12.72 17.97
N ALA A 145 3.91 -11.81 18.94
CA ALA A 145 5.04 -11.45 19.77
C ALA A 145 5.53 -12.68 20.53
#